data_AF-A0A820M4D5-F1
#
_entry.id   AF-A0A820M4D5-F1
#
_cell.length_a   1.000
_cell.length_b   1.000
_cell.length_c   1.000
_cell.angle_alpha   90.00
_cell.angle_beta   90.00
_cell.angle_gamma   90.00
#
_symmetry.space_group_name_H-M   'P 1'
#
loop_
_entity.id
_entity.type
_entity.pdbx_description
1 polymer ?
#
loop_
_entity_poly.entity_id
_entity_poly.type
_entity_poly.pdbx_seq_one_letter_code
_entity_poly.pdbx_strand_id
1 'polypeptide(L)'
;MNVDDEEEPGDESFIEQTNIHDTTTADIYRPLRSRFPIAEDEMDPAEMEKYLKERYNPKSRGMLKCRIEEEKQTALLLVRKYFALGNNEKTLQIKSVVVKESDRGYIYIEAFKSNHIKAACEDIRSLNVSNLQMLPIKGMTDILRVVKTTYGI
;
A
#
# COMPACT_ATOMS: atom_id res chain seq x y z
N MET A 1 -44.22 -28.62 -22.12
CA MET A 1 -43.06 -27.75 -22.37
C MET A 1 -42.72 -27.08 -21.05
N ASN A 2 -41.43 -26.94 -20.78
CA ASN A 2 -40.77 -26.32 -19.61
C ASN A 2 -40.50 -27.39 -18.52
N VAL A 3 -39.33 -28.05 -18.54
CA VAL A 3 -37.93 -27.59 -18.30
C VAL A 3 -37.74 -27.20 -16.85
N ASP A 4 -36.82 -27.95 -16.25
CA ASP A 4 -36.33 -27.90 -14.89
C ASP A 4 -35.74 -26.53 -14.54
N ASP A 5 -36.14 -25.98 -13.40
CA ASP A 5 -35.42 -24.92 -12.71
C ASP A 5 -35.19 -25.41 -11.27
N GLU A 6 -34.06 -26.09 -11.05
CA GLU A 6 -33.51 -26.33 -9.73
C GLU A 6 -33.01 -24.99 -9.16
N GLU A 7 -33.71 -24.44 -8.17
CA GLU A 7 -33.20 -23.32 -7.36
C GLU A 7 -32.08 -23.85 -6.44
N GLU A 8 -30.84 -23.56 -6.82
CA GLU A 8 -29.66 -23.73 -5.97
C GLU A 8 -29.80 -22.86 -4.70
N PRO A 9 -29.59 -23.42 -3.48
CA PRO A 9 -29.65 -22.64 -2.26
C PRO A 9 -28.47 -21.67 -2.19
N GLY A 10 -28.76 -20.38 -2.24
CA GLY A 10 -27.76 -19.32 -2.10
C GLY A 10 -27.02 -19.42 -0.76
N ASP A 11 -25.70 -19.45 -0.84
CA ASP A 11 -24.80 -19.35 0.31
C ASP A 11 -25.00 -18.00 1.02
N GLU A 12 -25.88 -17.96 2.02
CA GLU A 12 -25.88 -16.92 3.03
C GLU A 12 -24.67 -17.10 3.96
N SER A 13 -23.48 -16.81 3.45
CA SER A 13 -22.32 -16.57 4.32
C SER A 13 -22.53 -15.23 5.03
N PHE A 14 -23.10 -15.35 6.23
CA PHE A 14 -23.25 -14.36 7.27
C PHE A 14 -22.10 -13.33 7.24
N ILE A 15 -22.41 -12.09 6.84
CA ILE A 15 -21.52 -10.96 7.05
C ILE A 15 -21.57 -10.67 8.56
N GLU A 16 -20.63 -11.22 9.32
CA GLU A 16 -20.39 -10.74 10.67
C GLU A 16 -20.05 -9.25 10.59
N GLN A 17 -21.00 -8.41 11.00
CA GLN A 17 -20.79 -7.00 11.24
C GLN A 17 -19.80 -6.88 12.40
N THR A 18 -18.52 -6.83 12.07
CA THR A 18 -17.48 -6.60 13.07
C THR A 18 -17.59 -5.16 13.55
N ASN A 19 -18.03 -5.04 14.80
CA ASN A 19 -18.18 -3.78 15.50
C ASN A 19 -16.79 -3.16 15.67
N ILE A 20 -16.63 -1.90 15.24
CA ILE A 20 -15.34 -1.20 15.08
C ILE A 20 -14.57 -1.04 16.42
N HIS A 21 -15.18 -1.40 17.55
CA HIS A 21 -14.63 -1.22 18.88
C HIS A 21 -13.79 -2.39 19.45
N ASP A 22 -13.85 -3.60 18.86
CA ASP A 22 -13.22 -4.81 19.44
C ASP A 22 -12.01 -5.35 18.65
N THR A 23 -11.41 -4.56 17.78
CA THR A 23 -10.21 -5.00 17.06
C THR A 23 -8.97 -4.66 17.87
N THR A 24 -8.50 -5.60 18.68
CA THR A 24 -7.22 -5.46 19.38
C THR A 24 -6.12 -5.14 18.36
N THR A 25 -5.22 -4.23 18.71
CA THR A 25 -4.07 -3.83 17.87
C THR A 25 -3.35 -5.04 17.25
N ALA A 26 -3.27 -6.15 17.97
CA ALA A 26 -2.70 -7.42 17.51
C ALA A 26 -3.39 -8.02 16.26
N ASP A 27 -4.71 -7.89 16.10
CA ASP A 27 -5.47 -8.44 14.97
C ASP A 27 -5.18 -7.69 13.66
N ILE A 28 -4.89 -6.39 13.77
CA ILE A 28 -4.50 -5.52 12.64
C ILE A 28 -3.06 -5.83 12.18
N TYR A 29 -2.17 -6.17 13.11
CA TYR A 29 -0.76 -6.48 12.83
C TYR A 29 -0.49 -7.97 12.55
N ARG A 30 -1.39 -8.90 12.87
CA ARG A 30 -1.24 -10.33 12.59
C ARG A 30 -1.00 -10.64 11.10
N PRO A 31 -1.72 -10.03 10.13
CA PRO A 31 -1.45 -10.21 8.71
C PRO A 31 -0.09 -9.65 8.28
N LEU A 32 0.35 -8.54 8.88
CA LEU A 32 1.66 -7.93 8.59
C LEU A 32 2.81 -8.84 9.04
N ARG A 33 2.64 -9.54 10.17
CA ARG A 33 3.63 -10.48 10.73
C ARG A 33 3.73 -11.77 9.92
N SER A 34 2.61 -12.33 9.48
CA SER A 34 2.59 -13.52 8.60
C SER A 34 3.06 -13.22 7.18
N ARG A 35 2.93 -11.96 6.74
CA ARG A 35 3.32 -11.51 5.40
C ARG A 35 4.78 -11.11 5.27
N PHE A 36 5.49 -10.98 6.39
CA PHE A 36 6.95 -10.88 6.45
C PHE A 36 7.48 -11.94 7.43
N PRO A 37 7.35 -13.23 7.10
CA PRO A 37 7.63 -14.30 8.03
C PRO A 37 9.11 -14.66 7.93
N ILE A 38 9.98 -14.01 8.69
CA ILE A 38 11.26 -14.66 9.01
C ILE A 38 11.60 -14.31 10.46
N ALA A 39 11.61 -15.33 11.32
CA ALA A 39 12.39 -15.27 12.54
C ALA A 39 13.85 -15.20 12.10
N GLU A 40 14.52 -14.09 12.39
CA GLU A 40 15.91 -13.83 11.98
C GLU A 40 16.89 -14.95 12.42
N ASP A 41 16.45 -15.79 13.36
CA ASP A 41 17.22 -16.81 14.06
C ASP A 41 17.35 -18.15 13.31
N GLU A 42 16.57 -18.43 12.25
CA GLU A 42 16.56 -19.76 11.57
C GLU A 42 17.18 -19.78 10.17
N MET A 43 17.59 -18.64 9.61
CA MET A 43 18.05 -18.55 8.22
C MET A 43 19.57 -18.69 8.09
N ASP A 44 20.05 -19.47 7.11
CA ASP A 44 21.48 -19.56 6.78
C ASP A 44 22.04 -18.15 6.54
N PRO A 45 23.21 -17.78 7.11
CA PRO A 45 23.87 -16.50 6.86
C PRO A 45 23.95 -16.08 5.38
N ALA A 46 24.14 -17.02 4.44
CA ALA A 46 24.18 -16.69 3.02
C ALA A 46 22.79 -16.37 2.43
N GLU A 47 21.75 -17.11 2.85
CA GLU A 47 20.36 -16.79 2.52
C GLU A 47 19.91 -15.50 3.20
N MET A 48 20.35 -15.24 4.43
CA MET A 48 20.18 -13.98 5.13
C MET A 48 20.82 -12.84 4.38
N GLU A 49 22.06 -12.98 3.92
CA GLU A 49 22.71 -11.93 3.14
C GLU A 49 21.98 -11.65 1.80
N LYS A 50 21.52 -12.70 1.11
CA LYS A 50 20.72 -12.56 -0.12
C LYS A 50 19.37 -11.91 0.16
N TYR A 51 18.68 -12.33 1.21
CA TYR A 51 17.41 -11.76 1.66
C TYR A 51 17.57 -10.29 2.05
N LEU A 52 18.62 -9.95 2.80
CA LEU A 52 18.94 -8.59 3.16
C LEU A 52 19.26 -7.76 1.92
N LYS A 53 20.03 -8.27 0.96
CA LYS A 53 20.30 -7.57 -0.31
C LYS A 53 19.04 -7.34 -1.13
N GLU A 54 18.11 -8.30 -1.19
CA GLU A 54 16.84 -8.14 -1.89
C GLU A 54 15.87 -7.20 -1.16
N ARG A 55 15.86 -7.22 0.18
CA ARG A 55 14.98 -6.41 1.04
C ARG A 55 15.48 -4.98 1.25
N TYR A 56 16.81 -4.81 1.33
CA TYR A 56 17.51 -3.53 1.45
C TYR A 56 18.03 -2.99 0.11
N ASN A 57 17.71 -3.64 -1.02
CA ASN A 57 17.83 -3.00 -2.33
C ASN A 57 17.08 -1.66 -2.25
N PRO A 58 17.72 -0.51 -2.53
CA PRO A 58 17.12 0.81 -2.30
C PRO A 58 15.75 0.89 -2.94
N LYS A 59 14.72 0.83 -2.09
CA LYS A 59 13.33 0.78 -2.52
C LYS A 59 13.02 2.03 -3.31
N SER A 60 12.83 1.88 -4.61
CA SER A 60 12.52 3.02 -5.46
C SER A 60 11.15 3.61 -5.09
N ARG A 61 11.10 4.92 -4.83
CA ARG A 61 9.84 5.65 -4.62
C ARG A 61 9.38 6.21 -5.96
N GLY A 62 8.13 5.95 -6.31
CA GLY A 62 7.48 6.58 -7.45
C GLY A 62 6.79 7.86 -7.03
N MET A 63 7.06 8.95 -7.74
CA MET A 63 6.32 10.20 -7.67
C MET A 63 5.18 10.15 -8.69
N LEU A 64 3.97 10.45 -8.23
CA LEU A 64 2.76 10.50 -9.05
C LEU A 64 2.09 11.86 -8.91
N LYS A 65 1.61 12.38 -10.03
CA LYS A 65 0.77 13.57 -10.04
C LYS A 65 -0.62 13.20 -9.55
N CYS A 66 -1.06 13.89 -8.51
CA CYS A 66 -2.38 13.79 -7.92
C CYS A 66 -3.18 15.06 -8.23
N ARG A 67 -4.50 14.96 -8.22
CA ARG A 67 -5.36 16.14 -8.18
C ARG A 67 -5.05 16.94 -6.91
N ILE A 68 -4.90 18.25 -7.08
CA ILE A 68 -4.54 19.18 -6.01
C ILE A 68 -5.64 19.14 -4.94
N GLU A 69 -5.25 19.14 -3.67
CA GLU A 69 -6.12 19.06 -2.47
C GLU A 69 -6.81 17.71 -2.25
N GLU A 70 -6.62 16.73 -3.13
CA GLU A 70 -7.11 15.35 -2.98
C GLU A 70 -6.02 14.36 -2.53
N GLU A 71 -4.80 14.82 -2.23
CA GLU A 71 -3.65 13.95 -1.95
C GLU A 71 -3.86 13.11 -0.70
N LYS A 72 -4.33 13.74 0.38
CA LYS A 72 -4.62 13.07 1.66
C LYS A 72 -5.77 12.06 1.51
N GLN A 73 -6.81 12.42 0.75
CA GLN A 73 -7.95 11.53 0.48
C GLN A 73 -7.53 10.33 -0.36
N THR A 74 -6.67 10.55 -1.35
CA THR A 74 -6.13 9.51 -2.23
C THR A 74 -5.22 8.55 -1.49
N ALA A 75 -4.37 9.07 -0.60
CA ALA A 75 -3.55 8.22 0.27
C ALA A 75 -4.43 7.35 1.18
N LEU A 76 -5.49 7.93 1.77
CA LEU A 76 -6.44 7.18 2.58
C LEU A 76 -7.18 6.10 1.76
N LEU A 77 -7.56 6.41 0.52
CA LEU A 77 -8.15 5.45 -0.41
C LEU A 77 -7.21 4.27 -0.69
N LEU A 78 -5.92 4.53 -0.93
CA LEU A 78 -4.91 3.49 -1.15
C LEU A 78 -4.74 2.59 0.08
N VAL A 79 -4.73 3.18 1.28
CA VAL A 79 -4.65 2.41 2.53
C VAL A 79 -5.88 1.53 2.72
N ARG A 80 -7.08 2.06 2.46
CA ARG A 80 -8.33 1.28 2.50
C ARG A 80 -8.33 0.15 1.47
N LYS A 81 -7.88 0.43 0.24
CA LYS A 81 -7.74 -0.57 -0.84
C LYS A 81 -6.76 -1.68 -0.44
N TYR A 82 -5.66 -1.33 0.23
CA TYR A 82 -4.69 -2.30 0.75
C TYR A 82 -5.32 -3.26 1.76
N PHE A 83 -6.03 -2.72 2.76
CA PHE A 83 -6.68 -3.56 3.78
C PHE A 83 -7.84 -4.38 3.22
N ALA A 84 -8.64 -3.82 2.29
CA ALA A 84 -9.76 -4.53 1.68
C ALA A 84 -9.34 -5.77 0.87
N LEU A 85 -8.13 -5.76 0.30
CA LEU A 85 -7.60 -6.90 -0.48
C LEU A 85 -6.99 -8.00 0.40
N GLY A 86 -6.79 -7.76 1.70
CA GLY A 86 -6.38 -8.76 2.68
C GLY A 86 -5.16 -9.60 2.27
N ASN A 87 -5.22 -10.90 2.56
CA ASN A 87 -4.19 -11.89 2.21
C ASN A 87 -4.48 -12.64 0.90
N ASN A 88 -5.36 -12.09 0.05
CA ASN A 88 -5.69 -12.72 -1.23
C ASN A 88 -4.52 -12.63 -2.22
N GLU A 89 -4.47 -13.53 -3.20
CA GLU A 89 -3.39 -13.58 -4.21
C GLU A 89 -3.21 -12.26 -4.99
N LYS A 90 -4.26 -11.43 -5.08
CA LYS A 90 -4.25 -10.09 -5.70
C LYS A 90 -3.92 -8.94 -4.74
N THR A 91 -3.15 -9.15 -3.70
CA THR A 91 -2.81 -8.03 -2.80
C THR A 91 -1.89 -7.01 -3.47
N LEU A 92 -2.09 -5.73 -3.14
CA LEU A 92 -1.19 -4.66 -3.55
C LEU A 92 0.23 -4.87 -3.00
N GLN A 93 1.23 -4.75 -3.87
CA GLN A 93 2.65 -4.92 -3.53
C GLN A 93 3.36 -3.59 -3.21
N ILE A 94 2.60 -2.56 -2.85
CA ILE A 94 3.13 -1.30 -2.33
C ILE A 94 3.48 -1.46 -0.84
N LYS A 95 4.43 -0.67 -0.35
CA LYS A 95 4.93 -0.73 1.03
C LYS A 95 4.44 0.44 1.87
N SER A 96 4.45 1.64 1.29
CA SER A 96 4.00 2.86 1.95
C SER A 96 3.52 3.88 0.93
N VAL A 97 2.69 4.80 1.39
CA VAL A 97 2.26 5.99 0.66
C VAL A 97 2.61 7.19 1.52
N VAL A 98 3.24 8.20 0.94
CA VAL A 98 3.66 9.43 1.61
C VAL A 98 3.05 10.62 0.89
N VAL A 99 2.45 11.51 1.68
CA VAL A 99 1.95 12.80 1.23
C VAL A 99 2.75 13.86 1.98
N LYS A 100 3.41 14.74 1.23
CA LYS A 100 4.26 15.79 1.79
C LYS A 100 3.54 17.13 1.66
N GLU A 101 3.37 17.84 2.78
CA GLU A 101 2.54 19.06 2.80
C GLU A 101 3.13 20.21 1.97
N SER A 102 4.45 20.25 1.78
CA SER A 102 5.09 21.26 0.94
C SER A 102 4.87 21.03 -0.57
N ASP A 103 4.58 19.80 -0.98
CA ASP A 103 4.60 19.39 -2.38
C ASP A 103 3.16 19.09 -2.82
N ARG A 104 2.41 20.17 -3.08
CA ARG A 104 1.00 20.09 -3.51
C ARG A 104 0.86 19.45 -4.89
N GLY A 105 -0.18 18.62 -5.07
CA GLY A 105 -0.47 17.90 -6.31
C GLY A 105 0.38 16.64 -6.51
N TYR A 106 1.07 16.15 -5.49
CA TYR A 106 1.92 14.96 -5.58
C TYR A 106 1.72 13.97 -4.43
N ILE A 107 1.83 12.70 -4.77
CA ILE A 107 1.99 11.62 -3.78
C ILE A 107 3.21 10.77 -4.12
N TYR A 108 3.77 10.15 -3.10
CA TYR A 108 4.92 9.27 -3.23
C TYR A 108 4.57 7.86 -2.78
N ILE A 109 4.80 6.88 -3.64
CA ILE A 109 4.49 5.47 -3.35
C ILE A 109 5.78 4.67 -3.34
N GLU A 110 6.03 3.96 -2.25
CA GLU A 110 7.16 3.06 -2.10
C GLU A 110 6.77 1.65 -2.57
N ALA A 111 7.50 1.12 -3.55
CA ALA A 111 7.33 -0.24 -4.01
C ALA A 111 8.64 -0.81 -4.58
N PHE A 112 8.68 -2.12 -4.78
CA PHE A 112 9.87 -2.77 -5.34
C PHE A 112 10.01 -2.53 -6.85
N LYS A 113 8.88 -2.46 -7.58
CA LYS A 113 8.85 -2.26 -9.04
C LYS A 113 7.82 -1.20 -9.40
N SER A 114 8.06 -0.48 -10.49
CA SER A 114 7.11 0.49 -11.05
C SER A 114 5.75 -0.14 -11.39
N ASN A 115 5.73 -1.40 -11.84
CA ASN A 115 4.48 -2.13 -12.12
C ASN A 115 3.62 -2.32 -10.86
N HIS A 116 4.22 -2.46 -9.67
CA HIS A 116 3.45 -2.58 -8.42
C HIS A 116 2.74 -1.28 -8.08
N ILE A 117 3.36 -0.14 -8.41
CA ILE A 117 2.76 1.20 -8.26
C ILE A 117 1.60 1.35 -9.23
N LYS A 118 1.80 1.00 -10.50
CA LYS A 118 0.76 1.08 -11.54
C LYS A 118 -0.48 0.23 -11.17
N ALA A 119 -0.27 -1.01 -10.74
CA ALA A 119 -1.36 -1.89 -10.32
C ALA A 119 -2.11 -1.35 -9.08
N ALA A 120 -1.40 -0.74 -8.12
CA ALA A 120 -2.06 -0.14 -6.96
C ALA A 120 -2.92 1.07 -7.32
N CYS A 121 -2.47 1.87 -8.28
CA CYS A 121 -3.16 3.08 -8.74
C CYS A 121 -4.26 2.82 -9.77
N GLU A 122 -4.47 1.57 -10.17
CA GLU A 122 -5.59 1.18 -11.03
C GLU A 122 -6.92 1.60 -10.37
N ASP A 123 -7.84 2.11 -11.18
CA ASP A 123 -9.16 2.63 -10.78
C ASP A 123 -9.16 3.87 -9.87
N ILE A 124 -8.02 4.55 -9.69
CA ILE A 124 -7.95 5.78 -8.90
C ILE A 124 -7.93 7.00 -9.82
N ARG A 125 -9.07 7.69 -9.94
CA ARG A 125 -9.25 8.86 -10.83
C ARG A 125 -8.42 10.08 -10.45
N SER A 126 -8.10 10.24 -9.17
CA SER A 126 -7.32 11.38 -8.68
C SER A 126 -5.83 11.29 -9.06
N LEU A 127 -5.37 10.13 -9.56
CA LEU A 127 -3.97 9.88 -9.91
C LEU A 127 -3.76 9.82 -11.42
N ASN A 128 -2.68 10.46 -11.86
CA ASN A 128 -2.20 10.34 -13.22
C ASN A 128 -1.04 9.32 -13.26
N VAL A 129 -1.37 8.08 -13.60
CA VAL A 129 -0.42 6.95 -13.65
C VAL A 129 0.53 7.03 -14.85
N SER A 130 0.15 7.71 -15.94
CA SER A 130 1.03 7.84 -17.11
C SER A 130 2.25 8.72 -16.81
N ASN A 131 2.13 9.65 -15.85
CA ASN A 131 3.21 10.50 -15.37
C ASN A 131 3.96 9.91 -14.17
N LEU A 132 4.04 8.58 -14.04
CA LEU A 132 4.83 7.93 -13.01
C LEU A 132 6.32 8.21 -13.22
N GLN A 133 6.94 8.90 -12.25
CA GLN A 133 8.37 9.18 -12.25
C GLN A 133 9.06 8.45 -11.09
N MET A 134 10.05 7.61 -11.40
CA MET A 134 10.87 6.97 -10.36
C MET A 134 11.87 7.98 -9.80
N LEU A 135 11.98 8.03 -8.47
CA LEU A 135 12.91 8.93 -7.80
C LEU A 135 14.33 8.32 -7.74
N PRO A 136 15.37 9.14 -7.94
CA PRO A 136 16.74 8.69 -7.76
C PRO A 136 17.01 8.41 -6.27
N ILE A 137 17.92 7.48 -5.99
CA ILE A 137 18.29 7.08 -4.61
C ILE A 137 18.66 8.30 -3.75
N LYS A 138 19.42 9.25 -4.33
CA LYS A 138 19.84 10.48 -3.64
C LYS A 138 18.69 11.40 -3.23
N GLY A 139 17.56 11.37 -3.96
CA GLY A 139 16.40 12.22 -3.68
C GLY A 139 15.36 11.57 -2.76
N MET A 140 15.55 10.32 -2.35
CA MET A 140 14.55 9.60 -1.54
C MET A 140 14.34 10.24 -0.16
N THR A 141 15.41 10.72 0.47
CA THR A 141 15.37 11.32 1.81
C THR A 141 14.67 12.68 1.84
N ASP A 142 14.67 13.41 0.73
CA ASP A 142 14.10 14.75 0.64
C ASP A 142 12.57 14.76 0.75
N ILE A 143 11.93 13.63 0.44
CA ILE A 143 10.49 13.43 0.60
C ILE A 143 10.08 13.46 2.07
N LEU A 144 10.94 12.96 2.96
CA LEU A 144 10.66 12.86 4.40
C LEU A 144 11.17 14.08 5.18
N ARG A 145 11.79 15.05 4.49
CA ARG A 145 12.33 16.25 5.12
C ARG A 145 11.17 17.16 5.56
N VAL A 146 11.08 17.41 6.86
CA VAL A 146 10.15 18.37 7.45
C VAL A 146 10.90 19.66 7.73
N VAL A 147 10.40 20.77 7.20
CA VAL A 147 10.93 22.11 7.47
C VAL A 147 9.94 22.83 8.37
N LYS A 148 10.43 23.47 9.44
CA LYS A 148 9.59 24.33 10.27
C LYS A 148 9.32 25.61 9.51
N THR A 149 8.07 25.83 9.14
CA THR A 149 7.61 27.14 8.69
C THR A 149 7.47 28.03 9.92
N THR A 150 8.47 28.86 10.18
CA THR A 150 8.37 29.89 11.22
C THR A 150 7.47 30.98 10.66
N TYR A 151 6.22 31.03 11.11
CA TYR A 151 5.39 32.20 10.90
C TYR A 151 5.98 33.30 11.78
N GLY A 152 6.72 34.22 11.17
CA GLY A 152 7.20 35.42 11.84
C GLY A 152 6.00 36.25 12.27
N ILE A 153 5.68 36.17 13.56
CA ILE A 153 4.83 37.11 14.28
C ILE A 153 5.75 37.99 15.13
#